data_AF-A0A838KKY6-F1
#
_entry.id   AF-A0A838KKY6-F1
#
_cell.length_a   1.000
_cell.length_b   1.000
_cell.length_c   1.000
_cell.angle_alpha   90.00
_cell.angle_beta   90.00
_cell.angle_gamma   90.00
#
_symmetry.space_group_name_H-M   'P 1'
#
loop_
_entity.id
_entity.type
_entity.pdbx_description
1 polymer ?
#
loop_
_entity_poly.entity_id
_entity_poly.type
_entity_poly.pdbx_seq_one_letter_code
_entity_poly.pdbx_strand_id
1 'polypeptide(L)' 'ALDLVVGHVRTRPDARTLLVSHVVGPTSPVTFYQRYGFRLTGEVHDGEPVLELDLYPA' A
#
# COMPACT_ATOMS: atom_id res chain seq x y z
N ALA A 1 12.79 3.68 2.59
CA ALA A 1 12.37 2.63 3.54
C ALA A 1 11.33 1.69 2.91
N LEU A 2 10.22 2.22 2.36
CA LEU A 2 9.25 1.42 1.61
C LEU A 2 9.88 0.58 0.48
N ASP A 3 10.89 1.11 -0.21
CA ASP A 3 11.60 0.37 -1.27
C ASP A 3 12.22 -0.95 -0.80
N LEU A 4 12.68 -1.02 0.45
CA LEU A 4 13.23 -2.26 1.02
C LEU A 4 12.13 -3.29 1.25
N VAL A 5 10.96 -2.84 1.74
CA VAL A 5 9.79 -3.69 1.93
C VAL A 5 9.27 -4.18 0.58
N VAL A 6 9.09 -3.28 -0.39
CA VAL A 6 8.63 -3.61 -1.75
C VAL A 6 9.61 -4.54 -2.44
N GLY A 7 10.91 -4.25 -2.36
CA GLY A 7 11.96 -5.11 -2.91
C GLY A 7 11.94 -6.50 -2.29
N HIS A 8 11.74 -6.60 -0.98
CA HIS A 8 11.59 -7.87 -0.31
C HIS A 8 10.30 -8.60 -0.73
N VAL A 9 9.14 -7.93 -0.79
CA VAL A 9 7.87 -8.54 -1.18
C VAL A 9 7.94 -9.09 -2.61
N ARG A 10 8.61 -8.38 -3.53
CA ARG A 10 8.85 -8.85 -4.91
C ARG A 10 9.65 -10.15 -5.00
N THR A 11 10.39 -10.55 -3.95
CA THR A 11 11.09 -11.85 -3.95
C THR A 11 10.17 -13.04 -3.67
N ARG A 12 8.92 -12.83 -3.25
CA ARG A 12 7.97 -13.94 -3.08
C ARG A 12 7.45 -14.37 -4.45
N PRO A 13 7.35 -15.68 -4.72
CA PRO A 13 6.67 -16.16 -5.91
C PRO A 13 5.23 -15.65 -5.91
N ASP A 14 4.76 -15.22 -7.08
CA ASP A 14 3.38 -14.80 -7.36
C ASP A 14 2.85 -13.57 -6.60
N ALA A 15 3.66 -12.89 -5.79
CA ALA A 15 3.23 -11.64 -5.16
C ALA A 15 2.99 -10.55 -6.23
N ARG A 16 1.74 -10.09 -6.39
CA ARG A 16 1.37 -9.04 -7.37
C ARG A 16 1.05 -7.70 -6.73
N THR A 17 0.53 -7.71 -5.51
CA THR A 17 0.01 -6.52 -4.85
C THR A 17 0.49 -6.47 -3.41
N LEU A 18 0.85 -5.27 -2.95
CA LEU A 18 1.07 -4.99 -1.54
C LEU A 18 -0.09 -4.14 -1.00
N LEU A 19 -0.74 -4.63 0.04
CA LEU A 19 -1.84 -3.93 0.71
C LEU A 19 -1.36 -3.28 2.01
N VAL A 20 -1.90 -2.09 2.30
CA VAL A 20 -1.76 -1.40 3.57
C VAL A 20 -3.11 -0.80 3.95
N SER A 21 -3.38 -0.64 5.24
CA SER A 21 -4.47 0.19 5.73
C SER A 21 -3.92 1.45 6.41
N HIS A 22 -4.77 2.45 6.64
CA HIS A 22 -4.38 3.60 7.44
C HIS A 22 -5.50 4.09 8.35
N VAL A 23 -5.11 4.58 9.53
CA VAL A 23 -5.98 5.40 10.37
C VAL A 23 -6.38 6.67 9.61
N VAL A 24 -7.67 7.03 9.67
CA VAL A 24 -8.21 8.29 9.15
C VAL A 24 -7.93 9.41 10.17
N GLY A 25 -7.35 10.52 9.70
CA GLY A 25 -7.15 11.70 10.55
C GLY A 25 -6.08 12.65 10.02
N PRO A 26 -5.87 13.79 10.72
CA PRO A 26 -4.95 14.84 10.29
C PRO A 26 -3.49 14.39 10.15
N THR A 27 -3.10 13.35 10.89
CA THR A 27 -1.76 12.77 10.89
C THR A 27 -1.68 11.47 10.09
N SER A 28 -2.69 11.20 9.26
CA SER A 28 -2.75 9.99 8.46
C SER A 28 -1.55 9.90 7.50
N PRO A 29 -0.93 8.71 7.36
CA PRO A 29 0.14 8.49 6.40
C PRO A 29 -0.37 8.35 4.94
N VAL A 30 -1.66 8.52 4.67
CA VAL A 30 -2.27 8.26 3.35
C VAL A 30 -1.53 8.97 2.21
N THR A 31 -1.16 10.24 2.37
CA THR A 31 -0.45 10.99 1.33
C THR A 31 0.97 10.47 1.12
N PHE A 32 1.63 9.93 2.16
CA PHE A 32 2.93 9.28 2.02
C PHE A 32 2.83 8.02 1.16
N TYR A 33 1.83 7.17 1.40
CA TYR A 33 1.58 5.98 0.57
C TYR A 33 1.18 6.35 -0.86
N GLN A 34 0.29 7.32 -1.05
CA GLN A 34 -0.13 7.78 -2.38
C GLN A 34 1.02 8.34 -3.21
N ARG A 35 1.92 9.13 -2.61
CA ARG A 35 3.12 9.63 -3.28
C ARG A 35 4.07 8.51 -3.70
N TYR A 36 4.07 7.40 -2.97
CA TYR A 36 4.86 6.22 -3.34
C TYR A 36 4.25 5.45 -4.53
N GLY A 37 2.95 5.57 -4.76
CA GLY A 37 2.23 4.89 -5.85
C GLY A 37 1.06 4.04 -5.41
N PHE A 38 0.77 3.98 -4.10
CA PHE A 38 -0.40 3.28 -3.60
C PHE A 38 -1.71 3.99 -4.02
N ARG A 39 -2.77 3.22 -4.24
CA ARG A 39 -4.10 3.70 -4.62
C ARG A 39 -5.16 3.15 -3.67
N LEU A 40 -6.18 3.95 -3.38
CA LEU A 40 -7.33 3.49 -2.59
C LEU A 40 -8.07 2.39 -3.35
N THR A 41 -8.37 1.29 -2.67
CA THR A 41 -9.13 0.17 -3.24
C THR A 41 -10.64 0.39 -3.13
N GLY A 42 -11.06 1.26 -2.20
CA GLY A 42 -12.47 1.42 -1.79
C GLY A 42 -12.90 0.44 -0.70
N GLU A 43 -12.03 -0.50 -0.32
CA GLU A 43 -12.27 -1.43 0.79
C GLU A 43 -11.88 -0.82 2.14
N VAL A 44 -12.45 -1.40 3.20
CA VAL A 44 -12.17 -1.03 4.60
C VAL A 44 -11.85 -2.30 5.38
N HIS A 45 -10.73 -2.29 6.11
CA HIS A 45 -10.30 -3.38 6.99
C HIS A 45 -10.13 -2.83 8.40
N ASP A 46 -10.80 -3.42 9.39
CA ASP A 46 -10.80 -2.96 10.79
C ASP A 46 -11.10 -1.46 10.97
N GLY A 47 -11.98 -0.91 10.12
CA GLY A 47 -12.36 0.50 10.14
C GLY A 47 -11.37 1.44 9.43
N GLU A 48 -10.30 0.91 8.85
CA GLU A 48 -9.29 1.66 8.12
C GLU A 48 -9.42 1.47 6.60
N PRO A 49 -9.38 2.55 5.80
CA PRO A 49 -9.34 2.43 4.34
C PRO A 49 -8.08 1.70 3.88
N VAL A 50 -8.26 0.77 2.93
CA VAL A 50 -7.18 -0.01 2.34
C VAL A 50 -6.65 0.68 1.09
N LEU A 51 -5.32 0.64 0.93
CA LEU A 51 -4.62 0.99 -0.29
C LEU A 51 -3.82 -0.18 -0.83
N GLU A 52 -3.67 -0.21 -2.14
CA GLU A 52 -2.88 -1.19 -2.86
C GLU A 52 -1.75 -0.56 -3.65
N LEU A 53 -0.63 -1.26 -3.74
CA LEU A 53 0.45 -0.99 -4.67
C LEU A 53 0.58 -2.18 -5.60
N ASP A 54 0.42 -1.94 -6.90
CA ASP A 54 0.83 -2.89 -7.94
C ASP A 54 2.37 -3.01 -7.93
N LEU A 55 2.87 -4.23 -7.72
CA LEU A 55 4.30 -4.50 -7.66
C LEU A 55 4.95 -4.52 -9.04
N TYR A 56 4.17 -4.61 -10.12
CA TYR A 56 4.63 -4.65 -11.50
C TYR A 56 3.73 -3.79 -12.41
N PRO A 57 3.71 -2.46 -12.18
CA PRO A 57 2.95 -1.56 -13.03
C PRO A 57 3.46 -1.63 -14.48
N ALA A 58 2.53 -1.55 -15.43
CA ALA A 58 2.81 -1.57 -16.86
C ALA A 58 3.70 -0.40 -17.32
#